data_AF-A0A9W9KGH2-F1
#
_entry.id   AF-A0A9W9KGH2-F1
#
_cell.length_a   1.000
_cell.length_b   1.000
_cell.length_c   1.000
_cell.angle_alpha   90.00
_cell.angle_beta   90.00
_cell.angle_gamma   90.00
#
_symmetry.space_group_name_H-M   'P 1'
#
loop_
_entity.id
_entity.type
_entity.pdbx_description
1 polymer ?
#
loop_
_entity_poly.entity_id
_entity_poly.type
_entity_poly.pdbx_seq_one_letter_code
_entity_poly.pdbx_strand_id
1 'polypeptide(L)'
;MRSSLVSMLAFSAALVFAVPAPSRVSNLVKKATSCTFSSAASVSASKKSCSTIVLDNIEVPAGETLDLSNLKSGTEVIFQGETTFGYKEWKGPLIRMPGSNIAVSGSSDHIINGGGARWWDTKSTNGGKTKPKFFYAHGLDDSTITGLNVTNTPVQAFSV
;
A
#
# COMPACT_ATOMS: atom_id res chain seq x y z
N MET A 1 -53.58 -73.75 -17.69
CA MET A 1 -52.96 -72.76 -16.77
C MET A 1 -52.48 -71.61 -17.63
N ARG A 2 -53.29 -70.54 -17.75
CA ARG A 2 -53.04 -69.21 -17.19
C ARG A 2 -51.63 -68.68 -17.46
N SER A 3 -51.49 -67.72 -18.38
CA SER A 3 -51.19 -66.31 -18.03
C SER A 3 -50.92 -65.46 -19.28
N SER A 4 -51.76 -64.44 -19.47
CA SER A 4 -51.49 -63.26 -20.31
C SER A 4 -50.46 -62.37 -19.63
N LEU A 5 -49.57 -61.73 -20.39
CA LEU A 5 -48.86 -60.53 -19.94
C LEU A 5 -48.74 -59.50 -21.09
N VAL A 6 -49.32 -58.34 -20.82
CA VAL A 6 -49.26 -57.06 -21.54
C VAL A 6 -47.94 -56.36 -21.20
N SER A 7 -47.30 -55.63 -22.12
CA SER A 7 -46.37 -54.53 -21.76
C SER A 7 -46.08 -53.64 -22.98
N MET A 8 -46.79 -52.51 -23.10
CA MET A 8 -46.34 -51.12 -22.81
C MET A 8 -45.42 -50.49 -23.87
N LEU A 9 -46.03 -49.61 -24.67
CA LEU A 9 -45.37 -48.56 -25.46
C LEU A 9 -44.80 -47.49 -24.51
N ALA A 10 -43.48 -47.26 -24.54
CA ALA A 10 -42.86 -46.15 -23.85
C ALA A 10 -42.63 -44.98 -24.83
N PHE A 11 -43.32 -43.87 -24.58
CA PHE A 11 -43.07 -42.56 -25.21
C PHE A 11 -41.79 -41.95 -24.61
N SER A 12 -40.75 -41.79 -25.43
CA SER A 12 -39.52 -41.11 -25.03
C SER A 12 -39.72 -39.59 -25.09
N ALA A 13 -39.93 -38.95 -23.94
CA ALA A 13 -39.85 -37.50 -23.80
C ALA A 13 -38.39 -37.07 -23.70
N ALA A 14 -37.89 -36.31 -24.67
CA ALA A 14 -36.56 -35.72 -24.62
C ALA A 14 -36.56 -34.52 -23.67
N LEU A 15 -35.79 -34.62 -22.58
CA LEU A 15 -35.53 -33.50 -21.68
C LEU A 15 -34.47 -32.59 -22.30
N VAL A 16 -34.86 -31.38 -22.67
CA VAL A 16 -33.95 -30.31 -23.08
C VAL A 16 -33.34 -29.71 -21.81
N PHE A 17 -32.08 -30.00 -21.53
CA PHE A 17 -31.34 -29.32 -20.46
C PHE A 17 -30.93 -27.92 -20.96
N ALA A 18 -31.58 -26.88 -20.44
CA ALA A 18 -31.10 -25.51 -20.61
C ALA A 18 -29.82 -25.34 -19.78
N VAL A 19 -28.66 -25.31 -20.45
CA VAL A 19 -27.38 -24.99 -19.83
C VAL A 19 -27.39 -23.50 -19.49
N PRO A 20 -27.20 -23.08 -18.21
CA PRO A 20 -27.04 -21.68 -17.90
C PRO A 20 -25.79 -21.17 -18.62
N ALA A 21 -25.97 -20.24 -19.56
CA ALA A 21 -24.86 -19.52 -20.15
C ALA A 21 -24.13 -18.75 -19.04
N PRO A 22 -22.79 -18.76 -18.98
CA PRO A 22 -22.07 -17.91 -18.05
C PRO A 22 -22.39 -16.46 -18.39
N SER A 23 -23.22 -15.84 -17.56
CA SER A 23 -23.41 -14.40 -17.57
C SER A 23 -22.05 -13.79 -17.24
N ARG A 24 -21.36 -13.29 -18.27
CA ARG A 24 -20.29 -12.32 -18.09
C ARG A 24 -20.93 -11.04 -17.58
N VAL A 25 -21.27 -11.02 -16.30
CA VAL A 25 -21.24 -9.78 -15.54
C VAL A 25 -19.77 -9.38 -15.62
N SER A 26 -19.47 -8.49 -16.57
CA SER A 26 -18.21 -7.77 -16.65
C SER A 26 -18.10 -6.96 -15.37
N ASN A 27 -17.71 -7.64 -14.29
CA ASN A 27 -17.18 -7.01 -13.12
C ASN A 27 -15.95 -6.26 -13.63
N LEU A 28 -16.13 -4.97 -13.87
CA LEU A 28 -15.10 -3.94 -13.88
C LEU A 28 -14.49 -3.89 -12.48
N VAL A 29 -13.96 -5.01 -12.00
CA VAL A 29 -12.79 -4.97 -11.15
C VAL A 29 -11.72 -4.42 -12.10
N LYS A 30 -11.57 -3.08 -12.12
CA LYS A 30 -10.25 -2.49 -12.35
C LYS A 30 -9.33 -3.41 -11.56
N LYS A 31 -8.51 -4.20 -12.24
CA LYS A 31 -7.55 -5.08 -11.59
C LYS A 31 -6.67 -4.15 -10.76
N ALA A 32 -7.04 -3.98 -9.50
CA ALA A 32 -6.35 -3.12 -8.56
C ALA A 32 -5.04 -3.85 -8.33
N THR A 33 -4.00 -3.47 -9.06
CA THR A 33 -2.69 -4.09 -8.93
C THR A 33 -2.15 -3.64 -7.59
N SER A 34 -2.30 -4.51 -6.59
CA SER A 34 -1.66 -4.35 -5.29
C SER A 34 -0.20 -4.78 -5.43
N CYS A 35 0.69 -3.92 -4.96
CA CYS A 35 2.13 -4.14 -5.00
C CYS A 35 2.67 -4.06 -3.58
N THR A 36 3.34 -5.12 -3.14
CA THR A 36 4.06 -5.14 -1.87
C THR A 36 5.53 -4.95 -2.14
N PHE A 37 6.12 -3.98 -1.46
CA PHE A 37 7.54 -3.66 -1.55
C PHE A 37 8.19 -3.87 -0.19
N SER A 38 9.34 -4.53 -0.20
CA SER A 38 10.21 -4.75 0.97
C SER A 38 11.54 -4.00 0.88
N SER A 39 11.70 -3.12 -0.11
CA SER A 39 12.86 -2.23 -0.20
C SER A 39 12.51 -0.88 -0.85
N ALA A 40 13.14 0.21 -0.40
CA ALA A 40 12.90 1.55 -0.93
C ALA A 40 13.23 1.67 -2.44
N ALA A 41 14.24 0.92 -2.91
CA ALA A 41 14.61 0.88 -4.33
C ALA A 41 13.49 0.29 -5.21
N SER A 42 12.83 -0.78 -4.74
CA SER A 42 11.75 -1.45 -5.49
C SER A 42 10.50 -0.56 -5.65
N VAL A 43 10.20 0.24 -4.62
CA VAL A 43 9.11 1.23 -4.66
C VAL A 43 9.32 2.22 -5.81
N SER A 44 10.53 2.77 -5.94
CA SER A 44 10.85 3.79 -6.94
C SER A 44 10.72 3.26 -8.38
N ALA A 45 11.02 1.98 -8.61
CA ALA A 45 10.99 1.36 -9.93
C ALA A 45 9.56 1.03 -10.41
N SER A 46 8.64 0.65 -9.52
CA SER A 46 7.37 0.03 -9.93
C SER A 46 6.10 0.66 -9.35
N LYS A 47 6.19 1.71 -8.52
CA LYS A 47 5.01 2.37 -7.92
C LYS A 47 3.95 2.89 -8.90
N LYS A 48 4.33 3.25 -10.14
CA LYS A 48 3.42 3.89 -11.11
C LYS A 48 2.32 2.96 -11.65
N SER A 49 2.49 1.65 -11.58
CA SER A 49 1.50 0.67 -12.08
C SER A 49 0.50 0.23 -11.01
N CYS A 50 0.77 0.54 -9.75
CA CYS A 50 0.04 0.02 -8.61
C CYS A 50 -1.10 0.95 -8.22
N SER A 51 -2.26 0.40 -7.88
CA SER A 51 -3.36 1.15 -7.27
C SER A 51 -3.33 1.09 -5.74
N THR A 52 -2.74 0.02 -5.20
CA THR A 52 -2.49 -0.16 -3.77
C THR A 52 -1.02 -0.50 -3.61
N ILE A 53 -0.35 0.19 -2.70
CA ILE A 53 1.07 0.06 -2.41
C ILE A 53 1.19 -0.33 -0.94
N VAL A 54 1.70 -1.52 -0.67
CA VAL A 54 2.04 -1.96 0.68
C VAL A 54 3.54 -1.84 0.86
N LEU A 55 3.94 -1.06 1.87
CA LEU A 55 5.32 -0.85 2.26
C LEU A 55 5.59 -1.73 3.49
N ASP A 56 6.18 -2.90 3.26
CA ASP A 56 6.33 -3.94 4.28
C ASP A 56 7.79 -4.01 4.75
N ASN A 57 8.04 -3.65 6.01
CA ASN A 57 9.36 -3.70 6.65
C ASN A 57 10.45 -2.95 5.85
N ILE A 58 10.12 -1.77 5.32
CA ILE A 58 11.04 -0.98 4.49
C ILE A 58 12.21 -0.45 5.35
N GLU A 59 13.43 -0.80 4.95
CA GLU A 59 14.64 -0.15 5.42
C GLU A 59 15.12 0.87 4.38
N VAL A 60 15.03 2.17 4.72
CA VAL A 60 15.47 3.25 3.84
C VAL A 60 16.98 3.47 4.03
N PRO A 61 17.80 3.46 2.95
CA PRO A 61 19.23 3.65 3.06
C PRO A 61 19.63 4.99 3.72
N ALA A 62 20.85 5.02 4.26
CA ALA A 62 21.37 6.18 4.97
C ALA A 62 21.52 7.41 4.05
N GLY A 63 20.78 8.48 4.35
CA GLY A 63 20.85 9.71 3.56
C GLY A 63 19.97 9.73 2.32
N GLU A 64 19.06 8.76 2.19
CA GLU A 64 18.09 8.70 1.11
C GLU A 64 16.69 9.01 1.61
N THR A 65 15.83 9.43 0.69
CA THR A 65 14.41 9.67 0.95
C THR A 65 13.61 8.47 0.44
N LEU A 66 12.66 8.00 1.23
CA LEU A 66 11.56 7.17 0.73
C LEU A 66 10.66 8.06 -0.14
N ASP A 67 10.97 8.11 -1.43
CA ASP A 67 10.29 8.96 -2.38
C ASP A 67 9.05 8.26 -2.95
N LEU A 68 7.89 8.74 -2.53
CA LEU A 68 6.56 8.30 -2.98
C LEU A 68 5.95 9.32 -3.95
N SER A 69 6.78 10.03 -4.72
CA SER A 69 6.35 10.90 -5.81
C SER A 69 5.74 10.15 -7.01
N ASN A 70 4.98 10.86 -7.83
CA ASN A 70 4.47 10.38 -9.12
C ASN A 70 3.57 9.13 -9.01
N LEU A 71 2.85 9.00 -7.89
CA LEU A 71 1.78 8.00 -7.75
C LEU A 71 0.61 8.36 -8.67
N LYS A 72 -0.14 7.35 -9.11
CA LYS A 72 -1.39 7.60 -9.82
C LYS A 72 -2.40 8.21 -8.85
N SER A 73 -3.22 9.13 -9.33
CA SER A 73 -4.33 9.63 -8.52
C SER A 73 -5.26 8.48 -8.12
N GLY A 74 -5.75 8.49 -6.87
CA GLY A 74 -6.52 7.40 -6.29
C GLY A 74 -5.68 6.25 -5.72
N THR A 75 -4.35 6.40 -5.60
CA THR A 75 -3.50 5.33 -5.04
C THR A 75 -3.64 5.25 -3.53
N GLU A 76 -3.73 4.04 -3.00
CA GLU A 76 -3.65 3.74 -1.58
C GLU A 76 -2.22 3.32 -1.20
N VAL A 77 -1.68 3.88 -0.12
CA VAL A 77 -0.37 3.55 0.45
C VAL A 77 -0.56 3.07 1.87
N ILE A 78 -0.12 1.85 2.15
CA ILE A 78 -0.28 1.18 3.45
C ILE A 78 1.11 0.87 4.01
N PHE A 79 1.44 1.41 5.17
CA PHE A 79 2.63 1.01 5.93
C PHE A 79 2.36 -0.26 6.72
N GLN A 80 3.25 -1.24 6.62
CA GLN A 80 3.19 -2.52 7.32
C GLN A 80 4.54 -2.87 7.95
N GLY A 81 4.50 -3.56 9.09
CA GLY A 81 5.70 -3.91 9.84
C GLY A 81 6.43 -2.67 10.36
N GLU A 82 7.76 -2.72 10.39
CA GLU A 82 8.60 -1.59 10.84
C GLU A 82 9.32 -0.93 9.68
N THR A 83 9.02 0.36 9.43
CA THR A 83 9.82 1.18 8.52
C THR A 83 10.94 1.89 9.27
N THR A 84 12.18 1.72 8.83
CA THR A 84 13.38 2.30 9.47
C THR A 84 14.24 3.09 8.48
N PHE A 85 15.19 3.88 9.01
CA PHE A 85 16.04 4.76 8.22
C PHE A 85 17.51 4.62 8.63
N GLY A 86 18.42 4.55 7.65
CA GLY A 86 19.85 4.56 7.90
C GLY A 86 20.35 5.89 8.49
N TYR A 87 21.44 5.85 9.25
CA TYR A 87 22.00 7.04 9.90
C TYR A 87 22.91 7.84 8.97
N LYS A 88 22.60 9.13 8.81
CA LYS A 88 23.45 10.14 8.16
C LYS A 88 23.13 11.50 8.74
N GLU A 89 24.11 12.39 8.85
CA GLU A 89 23.85 13.80 9.18
C GLU A 89 23.52 14.58 7.89
N TRP A 90 22.24 14.84 7.67
CA TRP A 90 21.73 15.50 6.46
C TRP A 90 20.36 16.15 6.74
N LYS A 91 19.87 16.94 5.79
CA LYS A 91 18.66 17.76 6.00
C LYS A 91 17.33 17.03 5.77
N GLY A 92 17.34 15.84 5.17
CA GLY A 92 16.13 15.11 4.81
C GLY A 92 15.42 15.69 3.58
N PRO A 93 14.14 15.34 3.35
CA PRO A 93 13.28 14.58 4.27
C PRO A 93 13.55 13.07 4.25
N LEU A 94 13.12 12.36 5.29
CA LEU A 94 13.14 10.90 5.33
C LEU A 94 12.04 10.28 4.45
N ILE A 95 10.84 10.85 4.45
CA ILE A 95 9.71 10.45 3.59
C ILE A 95 9.21 11.68 2.82
N ARG A 96 8.92 11.51 1.53
CA ARG A 96 8.28 12.54 0.71
C ARG A 96 7.16 11.94 -0.12
N MET A 97 5.98 12.58 -0.09
CA MET A 97 4.81 12.09 -0.81
C MET A 97 3.97 13.24 -1.38
N PRO A 98 4.27 13.72 -2.60
CA PRO A 98 3.36 14.54 -3.38
C PRO A 98 2.39 13.66 -4.19
N GLY A 99 1.18 14.15 -4.42
CA GLY A 99 0.16 13.46 -5.20
C GLY A 99 -1.22 14.09 -5.07
N SER A 100 -2.21 13.53 -5.77
CA SER A 100 -3.60 13.97 -5.69
C SER A 100 -4.52 12.77 -5.45
N ASN A 101 -5.48 12.89 -4.53
CA ASN A 101 -6.38 11.82 -4.12
C ASN A 101 -5.62 10.54 -3.69
N ILE A 102 -4.64 10.70 -2.80
CA ILE A 102 -3.86 9.61 -2.23
C ILE A 102 -4.43 9.30 -0.85
N ALA A 103 -4.62 8.01 -0.55
CA ALA A 103 -5.00 7.55 0.78
C ALA A 103 -3.80 6.88 1.45
N VAL A 104 -3.35 7.40 2.59
CA VAL A 104 -2.21 6.88 3.34
C VAL A 104 -2.68 6.34 4.68
N SER A 105 -2.32 5.09 4.97
CA SER A 105 -2.69 4.41 6.20
C SER A 105 -1.57 3.50 6.69
N GLY A 106 -1.77 2.86 7.84
CA GLY A 106 -0.91 1.78 8.30
C GLY A 106 -1.71 0.63 8.91
N SER A 107 -1.14 -0.57 8.86
CA SER A 107 -1.75 -1.78 9.44
C SER A 107 -1.77 -1.74 10.97
N SER A 108 -2.51 -2.63 11.64
CA SER A 108 -2.70 -2.62 13.11
C SER A 108 -1.43 -2.39 13.94
N ASP A 109 -0.33 -3.07 13.56
CA ASP A 109 0.91 -3.11 14.35
C ASP A 109 2.09 -2.41 13.65
N HIS A 110 1.80 -1.57 12.64
CA HIS A 110 2.87 -0.87 11.93
C HIS A 110 3.57 0.16 12.82
N ILE A 111 4.85 0.38 12.56
CA ILE A 111 5.64 1.45 13.18
C ILE A 111 6.50 2.11 12.10
N ILE A 112 6.51 3.44 12.08
CA ILE A 112 7.48 4.21 11.30
C ILE A 112 8.47 4.82 12.29
N ASN A 113 9.62 4.16 12.44
CA ASN A 113 10.63 4.48 13.43
C ASN A 113 11.76 5.32 12.83
N GLY A 114 11.81 6.62 13.18
CA GLY A 114 12.86 7.51 12.72
C GLY A 114 14.25 7.21 13.30
N GLY A 115 14.34 6.44 14.39
CA GLY A 115 15.58 6.17 15.11
C GLY A 115 16.30 7.45 15.58
N GLY A 116 15.53 8.47 15.98
CA GLY A 116 15.95 9.84 16.24
C GLY A 116 17.01 9.99 17.33
N ALA A 117 17.08 9.05 18.28
CA ALA A 117 18.10 9.01 19.34
C ALA A 117 19.53 9.07 18.80
N ARG A 118 19.77 8.60 17.56
CA ARG A 118 21.08 8.69 16.90
C ARG A 118 21.49 10.14 16.58
N TRP A 119 20.54 11.05 16.41
CA TRP A 119 20.75 12.48 16.14
C TRP A 119 20.54 13.38 17.36
N TRP A 120 19.72 13.00 18.34
CA TRP A 120 19.40 13.86 19.47
C TRP A 120 20.65 14.22 20.27
N ASP A 121 20.88 15.53 20.39
CA ASP A 121 22.09 16.14 20.96
C ASP A 121 21.75 17.35 21.83
N THR A 122 20.51 17.37 22.35
CA THR A 122 19.87 18.47 23.11
C THR A 122 19.76 19.83 22.41
N LYS A 123 20.16 19.92 21.13
CA LYS A 123 20.18 21.19 20.37
C LYS A 123 19.09 21.32 19.31
N SER A 124 18.30 20.27 19.08
CA SER A 124 17.22 20.25 18.08
C SER A 124 17.71 20.83 16.73
N THR A 125 17.01 21.80 16.14
CA THR A 125 17.43 22.50 14.90
C THR A 125 18.29 23.75 15.14
N ASN A 126 18.65 24.09 16.38
CA ASN A 126 19.37 25.31 16.74
C ASN A 126 20.90 25.14 16.73
N GLY A 127 21.40 23.95 16.38
CA GLY A 127 22.83 23.66 16.29
C GLY A 127 23.13 22.17 16.48
N GLY A 128 24.43 21.84 16.58
CA GLY A 128 24.90 20.46 16.74
C GLY A 128 24.84 19.65 15.45
N LYS A 129 24.45 18.38 15.55
CA LYS A 129 24.31 17.45 14.42
C LYS A 129 23.29 17.99 13.41
N THR A 130 23.55 17.78 12.12
CA THR A 130 22.53 18.03 11.09
C THR A 130 21.50 16.89 11.13
N LYS A 131 20.23 17.23 11.36
CA LYS A 131 19.15 16.25 11.61
C LYS A 131 18.12 16.32 10.48
N PRO A 132 17.74 15.17 9.89
CA PRO A 132 16.82 15.19 8.77
C PRO A 132 15.39 15.47 9.23
N LYS A 133 14.67 16.28 8.46
CA LYS A 133 13.21 16.37 8.58
C LYS A 133 12.58 15.01 8.31
N PHE A 134 11.46 14.70 8.95
CA PHE A 134 10.87 13.38 8.87
C PHE A 134 9.96 13.21 7.64
N PHE A 135 8.74 13.76 7.64
CA PHE A 135 7.75 13.53 6.59
C PHE A 135 7.37 14.83 5.89
N TYR A 136 7.51 14.89 4.56
CA TYR A 136 7.00 15.97 3.72
C TYR A 136 5.71 15.55 3.03
N ALA A 137 4.59 16.13 3.49
CA ALA A 137 3.27 16.03 2.87
C ALA A 137 3.01 17.22 1.94
N HIS A 138 4.05 17.69 1.25
CA HIS A 138 3.97 18.85 0.37
C HIS A 138 3.36 18.45 -0.99
N GLY A 139 2.41 19.25 -1.47
CA GLY A 139 1.74 18.99 -2.75
C GLY A 139 0.94 17.68 -2.71
N LEU A 140 0.29 17.42 -1.57
CA LEU A 140 -0.57 16.27 -1.33
C LEU A 140 -2.03 16.76 -1.31
N ASP A 141 -2.63 16.84 -2.49
CA ASP A 141 -3.93 17.48 -2.72
C ASP A 141 -5.08 16.46 -2.62
N ASP A 142 -6.23 16.85 -2.06
CA ASP A 142 -7.44 16.01 -1.93
C ASP A 142 -7.18 14.61 -1.33
N SER A 143 -6.20 14.53 -0.42
CA SER A 143 -5.62 13.28 0.07
C SER A 143 -5.82 13.12 1.57
N THR A 144 -5.66 11.89 2.07
CA THR A 144 -5.81 11.57 3.48
C THR A 144 -4.59 10.84 4.03
N ILE A 145 -4.21 11.18 5.26
CA ILE A 145 -3.24 10.42 6.06
C ILE A 145 -3.95 10.03 7.35
N THR A 146 -4.05 8.75 7.66
CA THR A 146 -4.86 8.26 8.80
C THR A 146 -4.14 7.16 9.56
N GLY A 147 -4.11 7.28 10.88
CA GLY A 147 -3.68 6.21 11.77
C GLY A 147 -2.19 5.88 11.76
N LEU A 148 -1.32 6.72 11.18
CA LEU A 148 0.12 6.46 11.18
C LEU A 148 0.71 6.47 12.59
N ASN A 149 1.45 5.41 12.92
CA ASN A 149 2.18 5.28 14.18
C ASN A 149 3.67 5.66 13.96
N VAL A 150 3.99 6.92 14.24
CA VAL A 150 5.33 7.48 14.06
C VAL A 150 6.05 7.58 15.39
N THR A 151 7.29 7.06 15.47
CA THR A 151 8.11 7.10 16.69
C THR A 151 9.50 7.66 16.41
N ASN A 152 10.11 8.25 17.44
CA ASN A 152 11.51 8.68 17.47
C ASN A 152 11.94 9.49 16.24
N THR A 153 11.24 10.58 15.90
CA THR A 153 11.67 11.43 14.78
C THR A 153 12.97 12.18 15.12
N PRO A 154 13.92 12.35 14.18
CA PRO A 154 15.17 13.08 14.46
C PRO A 154 14.92 14.54 14.89
N VAL A 155 13.97 15.21 14.23
CA VAL A 155 13.47 16.56 14.57
C VAL A 155 11.95 16.62 14.32
N GLN A 156 11.44 17.63 13.58
CA GLN A 156 10.03 17.79 13.26
C GLN A 156 9.48 16.56 12.51
N ALA A 157 8.27 16.14 12.90
CA ALA A 157 7.58 14.99 12.32
C ALA A 157 6.98 15.31 10.94
N PHE A 158 5.87 16.03 10.88
CA PHE A 158 5.21 16.36 9.62
C PHE A 158 5.48 17.82 9.22
N SER A 159 5.89 18.01 7.97
CA SER A 159 5.81 19.30 7.29
C SER A 159 4.72 19.20 6.25
N VAL A 160 3.70 20.04 6.40
CA VAL A 160 2.54 20.16 5.51
C VAL A 160 2.67 21.45 4.73
#